data_AF-A0A938BKA3-F1
#
_entry.id   AF-A0A938BKA3-F1
#
_cell.length_a   1.000
_cell.length_b   1.000
_cell.length_c   1.000
_cell.angle_alpha   90.00
_cell.angle_beta   90.00
_cell.angle_gamma   90.00
#
_symmetry.space_group_name_H-M   'P 1'
#
loop_
_entity.id
_entity.type
_entity.pdbx_description
1 polymer ?
#
loop_
_entity_poly.entity_id
_entity_poly.type
_entity_poly.pdbx_seq_one_letter_code
_entity_poly.pdbx_strand_id
1 'polypeptide(L)'
;MFGSPSAEPYAQTPELFFEEGIVGQVPYAGSIYDKLPVIIQMIKSGLATGGCRTIDELHQEAHLELQSPSALQDAGIHDMIPTQSAQEL
;
A
#
# COMPACT_ATOMS: atom_id res chain seq x y z
N MET A 1 -41.81 -23.55 12.38
CA MET A 1 -40.58 -24.26 12.81
C MET A 1 -39.40 -23.40 12.39
N PHE A 2 -39.21 -22.28 13.10
CA PHE A 2 -38.12 -21.34 12.84
C PHE A 2 -36.89 -21.88 13.57
N GLY A 3 -35.89 -22.31 12.79
CA GLY A 3 -34.61 -22.74 13.33
C GLY A 3 -33.92 -21.56 14.00
N SER A 4 -33.58 -21.74 15.27
CA SER A 4 -32.82 -20.80 16.09
C SER A 4 -31.49 -20.46 15.40
N PRO A 5 -31.05 -19.19 15.40
CA PRO A 5 -29.70 -18.87 14.98
C PRO A 5 -28.72 -19.44 16.01
N SER A 6 -27.94 -20.43 15.62
CA SER A 6 -26.78 -20.90 16.38
C SER A 6 -25.75 -19.78 16.43
N ALA A 7 -25.44 -19.31 17.65
CA ALA A 7 -24.46 -18.27 17.89
C ALA A 7 -23.06 -18.68 17.40
N GLU A 8 -22.52 -17.93 16.43
CA GLU A 8 -21.16 -18.02 15.89
C GLU A 8 -20.27 -16.86 16.43
N PRO A 9 -18.92 -16.98 16.48
CA PRO A 9 -18.09 -16.52 17.61
C PRO A 9 -17.73 -15.01 17.68
N TYR A 10 -18.39 -14.15 16.91
CA TYR A 10 -18.29 -12.70 17.10
C TYR A 10 -19.69 -12.10 17.11
N ALA A 11 -20.37 -12.26 18.25
CA ALA A 11 -21.61 -11.55 18.51
C ALA A 11 -21.31 -10.05 18.72
N GLN A 12 -21.10 -9.32 17.63
CA GLN A 12 -21.28 -7.87 17.66
C GLN A 12 -22.78 -7.64 17.83
N THR A 13 -23.18 -7.10 18.98
CA THR A 13 -24.56 -6.71 19.21
C THR A 13 -24.95 -5.63 18.19
N PRO A 14 -26.21 -5.58 17.70
CA PRO A 14 -26.65 -4.60 16.71
C PRO A 14 -26.36 -3.13 17.10
N GLU A 15 -26.27 -2.84 18.40
CA GLU A 15 -25.90 -1.51 18.94
C GLU A 15 -24.43 -1.12 18.74
N LEU A 16 -23.54 -2.08 18.47
CA LEU A 16 -22.11 -1.86 18.24
C LEU A 16 -21.70 -2.06 16.77
N PHE A 17 -22.66 -2.39 15.89
CA PHE A 17 -22.39 -2.63 14.48
C PHE A 17 -22.40 -1.30 13.71
N PHE A 18 -21.22 -0.83 13.31
CA PHE A 18 -21.07 0.27 12.37
C PHE A 18 -20.16 -0.14 11.21
N GLU A 19 -20.34 0.48 10.05
CA GLU A 19 -19.60 0.15 8.84
C GLU A 19 -18.18 0.74 8.92
N GLU A 20 -17.19 -0.08 9.29
CA GLU A 20 -15.77 0.30 9.42
C GLU A 20 -15.01 0.38 8.08
N GLY A 21 -15.59 -0.14 7.00
CA GLY A 21 -14.93 -0.26 5.71
C GLY A 21 -15.89 -0.10 4.54
N ILE A 22 -15.32 0.04 3.34
CA ILE A 22 -16.07 0.16 2.09
C ILE A 22 -15.88 -1.10 1.23
N VAL A 23 -16.85 -1.39 0.36
CA VAL A 23 -16.74 -2.45 -0.64
C VAL A 23 -16.43 -1.83 -2.00
N GLY A 24 -15.39 -2.31 -2.67
CA GLY A 24 -14.98 -1.83 -4.00
C GLY A 24 -14.31 -2.92 -4.84
N GLN A 25 -14.22 -2.68 -6.14
CA GLN A 25 -13.53 -3.57 -7.09
C GLN A 25 -12.14 -3.00 -7.42
N VAL A 26 -11.14 -3.87 -7.50
CA VAL A 26 -9.77 -3.53 -7.88
C VAL A 26 -9.39 -4.24 -9.18
N PRO A 27 -8.68 -3.58 -10.12
CA PRO A 27 -8.21 -4.22 -11.35
C PRO A 27 -7.30 -5.43 -11.08
N TYR A 28 -7.36 -6.44 -11.95
CA TYR A 28 -6.47 -7.59 -11.86
C TYR A 28 -5.02 -7.16 -12.10
N ALA A 29 -4.16 -7.46 -11.14
CA ALA A 29 -2.78 -7.00 -11.12
C ALA A 29 -1.80 -7.96 -11.81
N GLY A 30 -2.23 -9.08 -12.41
CA GLY A 30 -1.29 -10.05 -12.99
C GLY A 30 -0.64 -10.98 -11.96
N SER A 31 0.34 -11.76 -12.40
CA SER A 31 1.04 -12.75 -11.58
C SER A 31 1.98 -12.10 -10.57
N ILE A 32 2.04 -12.66 -9.36
CA ILE A 32 3.00 -12.23 -8.34
C ILE A 32 4.45 -12.45 -8.78
N TYR A 33 4.71 -13.50 -9.56
CA TYR A 33 6.06 -13.84 -10.02
C TYR A 33 6.65 -12.77 -10.95
N ASP A 34 5.79 -12.01 -11.66
CA ASP A 34 6.22 -10.94 -12.56
C ASP A 34 6.50 -9.65 -11.78
N LYS A 35 5.71 -9.37 -10.74
CA LYS A 35 5.78 -8.11 -9.98
C LYS A 35 6.77 -8.12 -8.84
N LEU A 36 6.95 -9.26 -8.18
CA LEU A 36 7.80 -9.37 -7.00
C LEU A 36 9.27 -8.96 -7.28
N PRO A 37 9.90 -9.33 -8.41
CA PRO A 37 11.25 -8.88 -8.73
C PRO A 37 11.37 -7.35 -8.83
N VAL A 38 10.38 -6.68 -9.42
CA VAL A 38 10.33 -5.22 -9.55
C VAL A 38 10.23 -4.57 -8.18
N ILE A 39 9.32 -5.04 -7.32
CA ILE A 39 9.15 -4.52 -5.95
C ILE A 39 10.44 -4.69 -5.14
N ILE A 40 11.09 -5.86 -5.23
CA ILE A 40 12.38 -6.10 -4.57
C ILE A 40 13.44 -5.12 -5.06
N GLN A 41 13.47 -4.82 -6.37
CA GLN A 41 14.41 -3.86 -6.93
C GLN A 41 14.13 -2.43 -6.44
N MET A 42 12.86 -2.03 -6.32
CA MET A 42 12.47 -0.74 -5.74
C MET A 42 12.95 -0.60 -4.30
N ILE A 43 12.75 -1.64 -3.47
CA ILE A 43 13.21 -1.66 -2.08
C ILE A 43 14.74 -1.55 -2.01
N LYS A 44 15.46 -2.31 -2.83
CA LYS A 44 16.94 -2.23 -2.89
C LYS A 44 17.43 -0.85 -3.31
N SER A 45 16.77 -0.22 -4.28
CA SER A 45 17.08 1.15 -4.67
C SER A 45 16.87 2.13 -3.52
N GLY A 46 15.76 2.00 -2.78
CA GLY A 46 15.49 2.83 -1.60
C GLY A 46 16.52 2.66 -0.49
N LEU A 47 16.92 1.42 -0.20
CA LEU A 47 18.02 1.11 0.73
C LEU A 47 19.33 1.77 0.28
N ALA A 48 19.68 1.66 -1.01
CA ALA A 48 20.89 2.27 -1.55
C ALA A 48 20.87 3.81 -1.48
N THR A 49 19.74 4.45 -1.80
CA THR A 49 19.56 5.90 -1.66
C THR A 49 19.74 6.35 -0.21
N GLY A 50 19.24 5.57 0.75
CA GLY A 50 19.45 5.80 2.18
C GLY A 50 20.82 5.39 2.70
N GLY A 51 21.73 4.90 1.86
CA GLY A 51 23.06 4.41 2.28
C GLY A 51 23.02 3.16 3.16
N CYS A 52 21.91 2.43 3.17
CA CYS A 52 21.67 1.27 4.03
C CYS A 52 21.84 -0.04 3.24
N ARG A 53 22.44 -1.05 3.85
CA ARG A 53 22.62 -2.39 3.25
C ARG A 53 21.60 -3.40 3.75
N THR A 54 21.02 -3.17 4.92
CA THR A 54 20.00 -4.04 5.53
C THR A 54 18.78 -3.24 5.98
N ILE A 55 17.67 -3.94 6.24
CA ILE A 55 16.45 -3.34 6.80
C ILE A 55 16.70 -2.83 8.23
N ASP A 56 17.52 -3.54 9.01
CA ASP A 56 17.86 -3.11 10.36
C ASP A 56 18.67 -1.81 10.34
N GLU A 57 19.64 -1.69 9.42
CA GLU A 57 20.37 -0.43 9.18
C GLU A 57 19.41 0.70 8.75
N LEU A 58 18.44 0.43 7.87
CA LEU A 58 17.42 1.42 7.50
C LEU A 58 16.62 1.92 8.71
N HIS A 59 16.25 1.03 9.64
CA HIS A 59 15.49 1.45 10.82
C HIS A 59 16.32 2.25 11.83
N GLN A 60 17.63 2.00 11.91
CA GLN A 60 18.51 2.62 12.92
C GLN A 60 19.19 3.90 12.41
N GLU A 61 19.61 3.90 11.15
CA GLU A 61 20.55 4.89 10.61
C GLU A 61 19.92 5.78 9.52
N ALA A 62 18.74 5.45 8.98
CA ALA A 62 18.15 6.27 7.93
C ALA A 62 17.74 7.66 8.45
N HIS A 63 18.11 8.69 7.69
CA HIS A 63 17.70 10.05 7.94
C HIS A 63 16.39 10.35 7.21
N LEU A 64 15.32 10.61 7.97
CA LEU A 64 14.01 10.95 7.43
C LEU A 64 13.70 12.42 7.70
N GLU A 65 13.21 13.12 6.68
CA GLU A 65 12.77 14.50 6.79
C GLU A 65 11.26 14.61 6.60
N LEU A 66 10.64 15.49 7.37
CA LEU A 66 9.22 15.79 7.23
C LEU A 66 8.97 16.54 5.92
N GLN A 67 8.05 16.01 5.11
CA GLN A 67 7.64 16.64 3.85
C GLN A 67 6.33 17.40 4.01
N SER A 68 6.23 18.56 3.35
CA SER A 68 4.98 19.31 3.26
C SER A 68 4.05 18.72 2.20
N PRO A 69 2.73 18.99 2.25
CA PRO A 69 1.80 18.54 1.21
C PRO A 69 2.18 19.02 -0.20
N SER A 70 2.69 20.25 -0.34
CA SER A 70 3.13 20.79 -1.64
C SER A 70 4.37 20.08 -2.15
N ALA A 71 5.35 19.80 -1.28
CA ALA A 71 6.55 19.06 -1.67
C ALA A 71 6.23 17.61 -2.10
N LEU A 72 5.22 16.99 -1.51
CA LEU A 72 4.77 15.66 -1.93
C LEU A 72 4.12 15.68 -3.32
N GLN A 73 3.38 16.74 -3.67
CA GLN A 73 2.83 16.90 -5.01
C GLN A 73 3.93 17.11 -6.05
N ASP A 74 4.95 17.89 -5.70
CA ASP A 74 6.14 18.15 -6.53
C ASP A 74 7.03 16.89 -6.69
N ALA A 75 6.99 15.96 -5.75
CA ALA A 75 7.71 14.69 -5.90
C ALA A 75 7.07 13.74 -6.95
N GLY A 76 5.82 14.01 -7.36
CA GLY A 76 5.10 13.23 -8.36
C GLY A 76 5.46 13.58 -9.80
N ILE A 77 4.83 12.91 -10.76
CA ILE A 77 4.89 13.36 -12.16
C ILE A 77 3.92 14.56 -12.29
N HIS A 78 4.46 15.75 -12.48
CA HIS A 78 3.68 16.97 -12.71
C HIS A 78 4.24 17.78 -13.90
N ASP A 79 3.42 18.68 -14.45
CA ASP A 79 3.77 19.62 -15.53
C ASP A 79 4.23 19.00 -16.86
N MET A 80 3.75 17.78 -17.19
CA MET A 80 3.99 17.14 -18.49
C MET A 80 2.75 16.42 -19.03
N ILE A 81 2.66 16.31 -20.37
CA ILE A 81 1.61 15.54 -21.04
C ILE A 81 2.05 14.07 -21.11
N PRO A 82 1.41 13.15 -20.38
CA PRO A 82 1.77 11.74 -20.44
C PRO A 82 1.43 11.17 -21.82
N THR A 83 2.41 10.55 -22.49
CA THR A 83 2.22 9.96 -23.82
C THR A 83 1.76 8.51 -23.75
N GLN A 84 2.13 7.78 -22.69
CA GLN A 84 1.68 6.42 -22.35
C GLN A 84 1.68 6.30 -20.81
N SER A 85 0.74 5.55 -20.24
CA SER A 85 0.68 5.39 -18.79
C SER A 85 1.70 4.33 -18.35
N ALA A 86 2.51 4.64 -17.33
CA ALA A 86 3.50 3.70 -16.80
C ALA A 86 2.87 2.43 -16.19
N GLN A 87 1.55 2.44 -15.95
CA GLN A 87 0.79 1.27 -15.50
C GLN A 87 0.50 0.23 -16.60
N GLU A 88 0.82 0.52 -17.87
CA GLU A 88 0.57 -0.37 -19.02
C GLU A 88 1.81 -1.19 -19.48
N LEU A 89 2.93 -1.10 -18.76
CA LEU A 89 4.13 -1.93 -18.94
C LEU A 89 4.24 -2.97 -17.81
#